data_AF-A0A8B6XWT0-F1
#
_entry.id   AF-A0A8B6XWT0-F1
#
_cell.length_a   1.000
_cell.length_b   1.000
_cell.length_c   1.000
_cell.angle_alpha   90.00
_cell.angle_beta   90.00
_cell.angle_gamma   90.00
#
_symmetry.space_group_name_H-M   'P 1'
#
loop_
_entity.id
_entity.type
_entity.pdbx_description
1 polymer ?
#
loop_
_entity_poly.entity_id
_entity_poly.type
_entity_poly.pdbx_seq_one_letter_code
_entity_poly.pdbx_strand_id
1 'polypeptide(L)' 'MKKASLQSARQRIQSFPKLILLCSSEATVYGKCVARKYEDIAPNACIKEFQMFKACLNDAAKKMQTKI' A
#
# COMPACT_ATOMS: atom_id res chain seq x y z
N MET A 1 7.97 27.57 10.20
CA MET A 1 7.99 26.18 10.72
C MET A 1 7.25 25.16 9.80
N LYS A 2 7.50 25.12 8.47
CA LYS A 2 6.81 24.18 7.54
C LYS A 2 7.66 22.95 7.12
N LYS A 3 8.96 22.94 7.41
CA LYS A 3 9.91 21.92 6.89
C LYS A 3 9.85 20.57 7.62
N ALA A 4 9.59 20.56 8.93
CA ALA A 4 9.53 19.32 9.72
C ALA A 4 8.36 18.39 9.31
N SER A 5 7.23 18.98 8.91
CA SER A 5 6.06 18.23 8.41
C SER A 5 6.34 17.57 7.05
N LEU A 6 7.02 18.26 6.14
CA LEU A 6 7.41 17.70 4.83
C LEU A 6 8.49 16.62 4.95
N GLN A 7 9.43 16.77 5.88
CA GLN A 7 10.48 15.76 6.13
C GLN A 7 9.90 14.46 6.69
N SER A 8 9.01 14.56 7.67
CA SER A 8 8.34 13.39 8.25
C SER A 8 7.39 12.70 7.24
N ALA A 9 6.72 13.46 6.37
CA ALA A 9 5.95 12.89 5.25
C ALA A 9 6.84 12.14 4.24
N ARG A 10 8.00 12.71 3.88
CA ARG A 10 8.97 12.04 2.99
C ARG A 10 9.50 10.73 3.58
N GLN A 11 9.83 10.71 4.86
CA GLN A 11 10.33 9.49 5.54
C GLN A 11 9.29 8.36 5.52
N ARG A 12 7.99 8.68 5.66
CA ARG A 12 6.91 7.69 5.55
C ARG A 12 6.81 7.11 4.14
N ILE A 13 6.84 7.97 3.11
CA ILE A 13 6.81 7.52 1.71
C ILE A 13 8.04 6.66 1.38
N GLN A 14 9.23 7.02 1.87
CA GLN A 14 10.45 6.22 1.67
C GLN A 14 10.40 4.83 2.33
N SER A 15 9.57 4.68 3.37
CA SER A 15 9.41 3.40 4.08
C SER A 15 8.36 2.50 3.43
N PHE A 16 7.47 3.07 2.61
CA PHE A 16 6.37 2.37 1.95
C PHE A 16 6.83 1.23 1.01
N PRO A 17 7.90 1.37 0.20
CA PRO A 17 8.42 0.26 -0.62
C PRO A 17 8.78 -0.98 0.19
N LYS A 18 9.33 -0.81 1.41
CA LYS A 18 9.68 -1.92 2.30
C LYS A 18 8.43 -2.69 2.76
N LEU A 19 7.35 -1.95 3.04
CA LEU A 19 6.06 -2.53 3.40
C LEU A 19 5.40 -3.26 2.24
N ILE A 20 5.49 -2.71 1.02
CA ILE A 20 5.01 -3.39 -0.19
C ILE A 20 5.79 -4.69 -0.43
N LEU A 21 7.11 -4.69 -0.24
CA LEU A 21 7.95 -5.88 -0.38
C LEU A 21 7.51 -7.02 0.56
N LEU A 22 7.19 -6.69 1.82
CA LEU A 22 6.66 -7.64 2.81
C LEU A 22 5.30 -8.22 2.39
N CYS A 23 4.49 -7.45 1.67
CA CYS A 23 3.16 -7.82 1.19
C CYS A 23 3.14 -8.07 -0.32
N SER A 24 4.26 -8.52 -0.89
CA SER A 24 4.46 -8.65 -2.34
C SER A 24 3.49 -9.65 -2.97
N SER A 25 3.10 -10.69 -2.24
CA SER A 25 2.10 -11.68 -2.67
C SER A 25 0.73 -11.05 -2.87
N GLU A 26 0.21 -10.36 -1.86
CA GLU A 26 -1.08 -9.67 -1.89
C GLU A 26 -1.06 -8.50 -2.89
N ALA A 27 0.06 -7.77 -2.97
CA ALA A 27 0.28 -6.71 -3.95
C ALA A 27 0.18 -7.24 -5.38
N THR A 28 0.74 -8.42 -5.65
CA THR A 28 0.69 -9.06 -6.97
C THR A 28 -0.74 -9.47 -7.32
N VAL A 29 -1.50 -10.02 -6.36
CA VAL A 29 -2.90 -10.39 -6.58
C VAL A 29 -3.75 -9.16 -6.89
N TYR A 30 -3.60 -8.09 -6.10
CA TYR A 30 -4.28 -6.82 -6.36
C TYR A 30 -3.89 -6.22 -7.71
N GLY A 31 -2.59 -6.16 -8.02
CA GLY A 31 -2.07 -5.67 -9.29
C GLY A 31 -2.60 -6.45 -10.50
N LYS A 32 -2.71 -7.78 -10.40
CA LYS A 32 -3.34 -8.62 -11.44
C LYS A 32 -4.81 -8.27 -11.66
N CYS A 33 -5.57 -8.04 -10.60
CA CYS A 33 -6.98 -7.64 -10.73
C CYS A 33 -7.12 -6.29 -11.43
N VAL A 34 -6.32 -5.30 -11.01
CA VAL A 34 -6.33 -3.96 -11.61
C VAL A 34 -5.89 -4.01 -13.08
N ALA A 35 -4.80 -4.73 -13.39
CA ALA A 35 -4.30 -4.85 -14.76
C ALA A 35 -5.32 -5.51 -15.70
N ARG A 36 -6.06 -6.52 -15.22
CA ARG A 36 -7.13 -7.18 -16.00
C ARG A 36 -8.34 -6.30 -16.24
N LYS A 37 -8.61 -5.34 -15.36
CA LYS A 37 -9.77 -4.46 -15.42
C LYS A 37 -9.40 -3.02 -15.80
N TYR A 38 -8.20 -2.79 -16.34
CA TYR A 38 -7.66 -1.44 -16.55
C TYR A 38 -8.56 -0.59 -17.44
N GLU A 39 -9.20 -1.18 -18.44
CA GLU A 39 -10.09 -0.50 -19.39
C GLU A 39 -11.46 -0.15 -18.77
N ASP A 40 -11.99 -0.98 -17.86
CA ASP A 40 -13.32 -0.86 -17.25
C ASP A 40 -13.24 -0.86 -15.71
N ILE A 41 -12.28 -0.12 -15.15
CA ILE A 41 -12.07 -0.15 -13.69
C ILE A 41 -13.17 0.63 -12.98
N ALA A 42 -14.25 -0.07 -12.63
CA ALA A 42 -15.28 0.47 -11.77
C ALA A 42 -14.75 0.67 -10.33
N PRO A 43 -15.27 1.65 -9.59
CA PRO A 43 -15.00 1.77 -8.16
C PRO A 43 -15.26 0.43 -7.46
N ASN A 44 -14.35 0.02 -6.57
CA ASN A 44 -14.43 -1.22 -5.82
C ASN A 44 -14.32 -2.53 -6.64
N ALA A 45 -13.95 -2.46 -7.93
CA ALA A 45 -13.83 -3.65 -8.79
C ALA A 45 -12.83 -4.71 -8.30
N CYS A 46 -11.85 -4.31 -7.49
CA CYS A 46 -10.82 -5.16 -6.86
C CYS A 46 -10.77 -4.99 -5.33
N ILE A 47 -11.92 -4.68 -4.70
CA ILE A 47 -11.97 -4.32 -3.28
C ILE A 47 -11.53 -5.45 -2.36
N LYS A 48 -11.78 -6.72 -2.73
CA LYS A 48 -11.41 -7.87 -1.90
C LYS A 48 -9.89 -8.02 -1.84
N GLU A 49 -9.24 -7.94 -3.00
CA GLU A 49 -7.79 -8.00 -3.16
C GLU A 49 -7.14 -6.81 -2.47
N PHE A 50 -7.73 -5.61 -2.61
CA PHE A 50 -7.28 -4.42 -1.92
C PHE A 50 -7.38 -4.55 -0.39
N GLN A 51 -8.47 -5.11 0.12
CA GLN A 51 -8.64 -5.33 1.57
C GLN A 51 -7.59 -6.28 2.13
N MET A 52 -7.28 -7.37 1.42
CA MET A 52 -6.20 -8.29 1.81
C MET A 52 -4.84 -7.59 1.81
N PHE A 53 -4.53 -6.85 0.74
CA PHE A 53 -3.29 -6.10 0.64
C PHE A 53 -3.18 -5.02 1.75
N LYS A 54 -4.26 -4.29 2.01
CA LYS A 54 -4.34 -3.29 3.09
C LYS A 54 -4.16 -3.91 4.47
N ALA A 55 -4.76 -5.07 4.72
CA ALA A 55 -4.58 -5.79 5.98
C ALA A 55 -3.09 -6.13 6.20
N CYS A 56 -2.44 -6.69 5.17
CA CYS A 56 -1.01 -6.97 5.22
C CYS A 56 -0.17 -5.70 5.46
N LEU A 57 -0.45 -4.60 4.75
CA LEU A 57 0.27 -3.33 4.95
C LEU A 57 0.14 -2.79 6.37
N ASN A 58 -1.06 -2.86 6.97
CA ASN A 58 -1.28 -2.43 8.36
C ASN A 58 -0.49 -3.29 9.34
N ASP A 59 -0.45 -4.60 9.14
CA ASP A 59 0.31 -5.49 10.02
C ASP A 59 1.82 -5.35 9.83
N ALA A 60 2.29 -5.16 8.59
CA ALA A 60 3.68 -4.83 8.28
C ALA A 60 4.09 -3.49 8.91
N ALA A 61 3.23 -2.48 8.86
CA ALA A 61 3.48 -1.17 9.45
C ALA A 61 3.59 -1.23 10.97
N LYS A 62 2.72 -2.02 11.64
CA LYS A 62 2.84 -2.32 13.07
C LYS A 62 4.17 -3.00 13.39
N LYS A 63 4.55 -4.03 12.62
CA LYS A 63 5.82 -4.75 12.80
C LYS A 63 7.05 -3.85 12.62
N MET A 64 7.00 -2.92 11.66
CA MET A 64 8.10 -1.99 11.37
C MET A 64 8.03 -0.67 12.16
N GLN A 65 7.11 -0.53 13.13
CA GLN A 65 6.86 0.71 13.89
C GLN A 65 6.78 1.97 13.01
N THR A 66 6.27 1.82 11.79
CA THR A 66 6.23 2.88 10.78
C THR A 66 4.78 3.34 10.60
N LYS A 67 4.51 4.63 10.76
CA LYS A 67 3.17 5.19 10.48
C LYS A 67 2.98 5.29 8.97
N ILE A 68 2.05 4.49 8.43
CA ILE A 68 1.50 4.64 7.08
C ILE A 68 0.27 5.55 7.08
#